data_AF-A0A835UP39-F1
#
_entry.id   AF-A0A835UP39-F1
#
_cell.length_a   1.000
_cell.length_b   1.000
_cell.length_c   1.000
_cell.angle_alpha   90.00
_cell.angle_beta   90.00
_cell.angle_gamma   90.00
#
_symmetry.space_group_name_H-M   'P 1'
#
loop_
_entity.id
_entity.type
_entity.pdbx_description
1 polymer ?
#
loop_
_entity_poly.entity_id
_entity_poly.type
_entity_poly.pdbx_seq_one_letter_code
_entity_poly.pdbx_strand_id
1 'polypeptide(L)'
;MGDTRMVHPALVTYTSMISLLTLCPPFVILLWYTMVHADGSVLHTFDYLKKQGLFNGLKSIWPSPSLVAWKIIACFGAFEALLQLVLHGKRFEGPISPTGNIPVYKANGLQAYAITLITYLGLWWFQIFDPSIVYDHLGEIYSALVVGSLVFCVFLYLKGHVAPSLTDSGSSGNPIVDFYWGMELYPRIGKNFDIKVFTNCRFGMMSWAVLALTYCIKQYEQNKQVADSMLVYTILTLAYVTKFFLWESGYWCTMDIAHDRAGFYICWGCLVWVPSIYTSPGMYLVNHPVNLGSKLAVSILLAGLVCIYINYDCDRQRQVFRKTNGRCLIWGKPPSKIEATYFTTKGESKTNLLLTSGWWGLSRHFHYVPEILAAFFWTIPALFNHFLPYFYVIFLTILLLDRAKRDDDRCSSKYGKYWKLYCTEVRYRVLPGVY
;
A
#
# COMPACT_ATOMS: atom_id res chain seq x y z
N MET A 1 3.10 31.12 14.30
CA MET A 1 2.46 31.40 13.00
C MET A 1 3.56 31.49 11.95
N GLY A 2 3.89 30.36 11.32
CA GLY A 2 4.77 30.34 10.16
C GLY A 2 3.89 30.00 8.96
N ASP A 3 3.91 30.85 7.94
CA ASP A 3 3.22 30.65 6.67
C ASP A 3 3.62 29.28 6.07
N THR A 4 2.78 28.28 6.31
CA THR A 4 2.73 27.09 5.45
C THR A 4 2.16 27.52 4.12
N ARG A 5 3.00 28.11 3.25
CA ARG A 5 2.68 28.20 1.83
C ARG A 5 2.40 26.77 1.36
N MET A 6 1.13 26.45 1.16
CA MET A 6 0.76 25.19 0.54
C MET A 6 1.44 25.12 -0.82
N VAL A 7 2.02 23.95 -1.13
CA VAL A 7 2.74 23.70 -2.39
C VAL A 7 1.81 23.91 -3.61
N HIS A 8 0.50 23.75 -3.39
CA HIS A 8 -0.56 24.04 -4.34
C HIS A 8 -1.51 25.12 -3.79
N PRO A 9 -2.27 25.81 -4.67
CA PRO A 9 -3.33 26.70 -4.23
C PRO A 9 -4.31 26.00 -3.29
N ALA A 10 -4.78 26.71 -2.26
CA ALA A 10 -5.71 26.17 -1.25
C ALA A 10 -6.90 25.44 -1.88
N LEU A 11 -7.51 26.07 -2.89
CA LEU A 11 -8.65 25.51 -3.61
C LEU A 11 -8.36 24.13 -4.19
N VAL A 12 -7.19 23.94 -4.81
CA VAL A 12 -6.79 22.66 -5.40
C VAL A 12 -6.63 21.62 -4.30
N THR A 13 -5.93 21.95 -3.22
CA THR A 13 -5.71 21.02 -2.10
C THR A 13 -7.03 20.57 -1.46
N TYR A 14 -7.92 21.51 -1.12
CA TYR A 14 -9.22 21.17 -0.54
C TYR A 14 -10.11 20.39 -1.50
N THR A 15 -10.16 20.78 -2.77
CA THR A 15 -10.96 20.09 -3.78
C THR A 15 -10.47 18.66 -3.97
N SER A 16 -9.16 18.43 -4.06
CA SER A 16 -8.57 17.09 -4.15
C SER A 16 -8.89 16.24 -2.91
N MET A 17 -8.76 16.81 -1.70
CA MET A 17 -9.07 16.08 -0.46
C MET A 17 -10.54 15.66 -0.38
N ILE A 18 -11.45 16.59 -0.65
CA ILE A 18 -12.89 16.32 -0.65
C ILE A 18 -13.24 15.31 -1.75
N SER A 19 -12.63 15.42 -2.93
CA SER A 19 -12.85 14.49 -4.04
C SER A 19 -12.43 13.07 -3.65
N LEU A 20 -11.25 12.88 -3.07
CA LEU A 20 -10.79 11.56 -2.60
C LEU A 20 -11.70 11.02 -1.48
N LEU A 21 -12.08 11.86 -0.53
CA LEU A 21 -12.94 11.48 0.59
C LEU A 21 -14.33 11.01 0.13
N THR A 22 -14.88 11.63 -0.92
CA THR A 22 -16.24 11.36 -1.40
C THR A 22 -16.32 10.36 -2.54
N LEU A 23 -15.30 10.29 -3.40
CA LEU A 23 -15.32 9.44 -4.60
C LEU A 23 -14.65 8.09 -4.38
N CYS A 24 -13.63 7.97 -3.52
CA CYS A 24 -12.96 6.69 -3.30
C CYS A 24 -13.90 5.61 -2.70
N PRO A 25 -14.73 5.90 -1.68
CA PRO A 25 -15.65 4.90 -1.14
C PRO A 25 -16.65 4.31 -2.16
N PRO A 26 -17.44 5.10 -2.92
CA PRO A 26 -18.31 4.53 -3.94
C PRO A 26 -17.55 3.89 -5.09
N PHE A 27 -16.34 4.36 -5.41
CA PHE A 27 -15.53 3.75 -6.45
C PHE A 27 -15.12 2.31 -6.10
N VAL A 28 -14.80 2.01 -4.84
CA VAL A 28 -14.50 0.64 -4.40
C VAL A 28 -15.66 -0.31 -4.68
N ILE A 29 -16.88 0.12 -4.35
CA ILE A 29 -18.10 -0.67 -4.59
C ILE A 29 -18.38 -0.80 -6.09
N LEU A 30 -18.21 0.28 -6.85
CA LEU A 30 -18.39 0.28 -8.30
C LEU A 30 -17.40 -0.68 -8.99
N LEU A 31 -16.14 -0.68 -8.55
CA LEU A 31 -15.09 -1.57 -9.06
C LEU A 31 -15.47 -3.03 -8.83
N TRP A 32 -15.82 -3.37 -7.60
CA TRP A 32 -16.25 -4.72 -7.22
C TRP A 32 -17.46 -5.17 -8.04
N TYR A 33 -18.52 -4.35 -8.08
CA TYR A 33 -19.74 -4.68 -8.83
C TYR A 33 -19.43 -4.91 -10.31
N THR A 34 -18.61 -4.05 -10.91
CA THR A 34 -18.26 -4.17 -12.32
C THR A 34 -17.53 -5.49 -12.60
N MET A 35 -16.54 -5.85 -11.77
CA MET A 35 -15.75 -7.07 -11.98
C MET A 35 -16.52 -8.36 -11.68
N VAL A 36 -17.36 -8.36 -10.65
CA VAL A 36 -18.01 -9.57 -10.14
C VAL A 36 -19.39 -9.79 -10.75
N HIS A 37 -20.16 -8.73 -10.97
CA HIS A 37 -21.57 -8.80 -11.40
C HIS A 37 -21.82 -8.28 -12.82
N ALA A 38 -20.92 -7.46 -13.37
CA ALA A 38 -21.04 -6.93 -14.72
C ALA A 38 -20.00 -7.50 -15.70
N ASP A 39 -19.44 -8.68 -15.39
CA ASP A 39 -18.49 -9.40 -16.27
C ASP A 39 -17.22 -8.59 -16.59
N GLY A 40 -16.80 -7.70 -15.68
CA GLY A 40 -15.70 -6.75 -15.92
C GLY A 40 -16.01 -5.62 -16.91
N SER A 41 -17.22 -5.55 -17.46
CA SER A 41 -17.63 -4.56 -18.46
C SER A 41 -18.08 -3.24 -17.83
N VAL A 42 -17.27 -2.20 -18.05
CA VAL A 42 -17.62 -0.82 -17.68
C VAL A 42 -18.88 -0.35 -18.43
N LEU A 43 -19.07 -0.80 -19.68
CA LEU A 43 -20.24 -0.46 -20.49
C LEU A 43 -21.53 -1.04 -19.87
N HIS A 44 -21.52 -2.31 -19.46
CA HIS A 44 -22.69 -2.90 -18.80
C HIS A 44 -23.05 -2.19 -17.50
N THR A 45 -22.03 -1.81 -16.72
CA THR A 45 -22.24 -1.05 -15.48
C THR A 45 -22.80 0.34 -15.78
N PHE A 46 -22.27 1.03 -16.78
CA PHE A 46 -22.77 2.33 -17.22
C PHE A 46 -24.22 2.25 -17.71
N ASP A 47 -24.57 1.26 -18.53
CA ASP A 47 -25.93 1.05 -19.03
C ASP A 47 -26.91 0.73 -17.90
N TYR A 48 -26.47 -0.05 -16.90
CA TYR A 48 -27.24 -0.32 -15.69
C TYR A 48 -27.53 0.98 -14.91
N LEU A 49 -26.49 1.77 -14.64
CA LEU A 49 -26.63 3.06 -13.94
C LEU A 49 -27.48 4.05 -14.72
N LYS A 50 -27.38 4.07 -16.05
CA LYS A 50 -28.20 4.91 -16.93
C LYS A 50 -29.68 4.52 -16.87
N LYS A 51 -29.99 3.22 -16.87
CA LYS A 51 -31.38 2.71 -16.81
C LYS A 51 -32.04 2.96 -15.45
N GLN A 52 -31.32 2.77 -14.35
CA GLN A 52 -31.85 2.96 -12.99
C GLN A 52 -31.79 4.43 -12.52
N GLY A 53 -31.01 5.27 -13.21
CA GLY A 53 -30.61 6.59 -12.75
C GLY A 53 -29.40 6.50 -11.79
N LEU A 54 -28.46 7.44 -11.89
CA LEU A 54 -27.15 7.35 -11.23
C LEU A 54 -27.25 7.11 -9.72
N PHE A 55 -28.08 7.88 -9.02
CA PHE A 55 -28.20 7.78 -7.56
C PHE A 55 -28.85 6.45 -7.11
N ASN A 56 -29.97 6.08 -7.73
CA ASN A 56 -30.66 4.84 -7.41
C ASN A 56 -29.85 3.61 -7.81
N GLY A 57 -29.14 3.68 -8.94
CA GLY A 57 -28.23 2.64 -9.40
C GLY A 57 -27.02 2.46 -8.47
N LEU A 58 -26.37 3.55 -8.03
CA LEU A 58 -25.28 3.45 -7.04
C LEU A 58 -25.77 2.91 -5.70
N LYS A 59 -26.99 3.27 -5.29
CA LYS A 59 -27.61 2.73 -4.07
C LYS A 59 -27.96 1.24 -4.22
N SER A 60 -28.41 0.80 -5.39
CA SER A 60 -28.82 -0.60 -5.61
C SER A 60 -27.63 -1.55 -5.68
N ILE A 61 -26.49 -1.12 -6.21
CA ILE A 61 -25.27 -1.94 -6.25
C ILE A 61 -24.54 -1.99 -4.91
N TRP A 62 -24.87 -1.12 -3.96
CA TRP A 62 -24.19 -1.02 -2.67
C TRP A 62 -24.73 -2.05 -1.67
N PRO A 63 -23.99 -3.13 -1.35
CA PRO A 63 -24.49 -4.15 -0.45
C PRO A 63 -24.56 -3.61 0.98
N SER A 64 -25.60 -3.97 1.72
CA SER A 64 -25.65 -3.62 3.14
C SER A 64 -24.65 -4.47 3.93
N PRO A 65 -23.86 -3.89 4.86
CA PRO A 65 -22.95 -4.65 5.71
C PRO A 65 -23.70 -5.76 6.47
N SER A 66 -23.36 -7.03 6.23
CA SER A 66 -23.98 -8.15 6.94
C SER A 66 -23.24 -8.51 8.23
N LEU A 67 -23.91 -9.25 9.11
CA LEU A 67 -23.28 -9.81 10.31
C LEU A 67 -22.12 -10.76 9.97
N VAL A 68 -22.19 -11.45 8.83
CA VAL A 68 -21.13 -12.36 8.37
C VAL A 68 -19.89 -11.55 7.98
N ALA A 69 -20.07 -10.50 7.19
CA ALA A 69 -18.98 -9.60 6.82
C ALA A 69 -18.28 -8.98 8.04
N TRP A 70 -19.06 -8.47 9.01
CA TRP A 70 -18.50 -7.94 10.27
C TRP A 70 -17.74 -9.00 11.07
N LYS A 71 -18.26 -10.23 11.15
CA LYS A 71 -17.58 -11.34 11.83
C LYS A 71 -16.25 -11.69 11.16
N ILE A 72 -16.22 -11.80 9.82
CA ILE A 72 -14.99 -12.09 9.07
C ILE A 72 -13.93 -11.02 9.34
N ILE A 73 -14.31 -9.74 9.21
CA ILE A 73 -13.40 -8.61 9.44
C ILE A 73 -12.91 -8.59 10.90
N ALA A 74 -13.81 -8.77 11.86
CA ALA A 74 -13.48 -8.74 13.28
C ALA A 74 -12.58 -9.91 13.69
N CYS A 75 -12.86 -11.13 13.22
CA CYS A 75 -12.03 -12.30 13.48
C CYS A 75 -10.64 -12.13 12.87
N PHE A 76 -10.55 -11.70 11.61
CA PHE A 76 -9.27 -11.44 10.95
C PHE A 76 -8.48 -10.33 11.66
N GLY A 77 -9.11 -9.19 11.93
CA GLY A 77 -8.48 -8.07 12.62
C GLY A 77 -8.04 -8.41 14.04
N ALA A 78 -8.84 -9.16 14.79
CA ALA A 78 -8.49 -9.62 16.13
C ALA A 78 -7.33 -10.62 16.11
N PHE A 79 -7.32 -11.56 15.16
CA PHE A 79 -6.22 -12.49 14.97
C PHE A 79 -4.91 -11.76 14.66
N GLU A 80 -4.93 -10.82 13.73
CA GLU A 80 -3.76 -10.01 13.38
C GLU A 80 -3.29 -9.11 14.52
N ALA A 81 -4.22 -8.55 15.30
CA ALA A 81 -3.91 -7.76 16.49
C ALA A 81 -3.26 -8.63 17.58
N LEU A 82 -3.75 -9.85 17.77
CA LEU A 82 -3.19 -10.83 18.69
C LEU A 82 -1.75 -11.18 18.27
N LEU A 83 -1.52 -11.48 16.99
CA LEU A 83 -0.18 -11.78 16.49
C LEU A 83 0.78 -10.59 16.65
N GLN A 84 0.31 -9.37 16.38
CA GLN A 84 1.10 -8.15 16.62
C GLN A 84 1.54 -8.05 18.08
N LEU A 85 0.67 -8.37 19.04
CA LEU A 85 0.95 -8.24 20.48
C LEU A 85 1.75 -9.40 21.06
N VAL A 86 1.41 -10.64 20.71
CA VAL A 86 1.93 -11.86 21.35
C VAL A 86 3.25 -12.31 20.74
N LEU A 87 3.41 -12.24 19.41
CA LEU A 87 4.61 -12.80 18.78
C LEU A 87 5.87 -12.02 19.17
N HIS A 88 6.93 -12.75 19.52
CA HIS A 88 8.22 -12.16 19.81
C HIS A 88 8.84 -11.53 18.55
N GLY A 89 9.60 -10.46 18.73
CA GLY A 89 10.26 -9.79 17.60
C GLY A 89 11.40 -8.91 18.09
N LYS A 90 12.34 -8.64 17.19
CA LYS A 90 13.46 -7.76 17.51
C LYS A 90 12.95 -6.34 17.72
N ARG A 91 13.43 -5.67 18.77
CA ARG A 91 13.16 -4.25 18.98
C ARG A 91 13.78 -3.45 17.84
N PHE A 92 12.99 -2.56 17.25
CA PHE A 92 13.44 -1.64 16.21
C PHE A 92 13.07 -0.21 16.58
N GLU A 93 14.02 0.70 16.46
CA GLU A 93 13.82 2.13 16.67
C GLU A 93 13.58 2.79 15.32
N GLY A 94 12.40 3.39 15.15
CA GLY A 94 12.07 4.15 13.96
C GLY A 94 12.79 5.50 13.91
N PRO A 95 12.57 6.27 12.83
CA PRO A 95 13.20 7.57 12.66
C PRO A 95 12.73 8.58 13.71
N ILE A 96 13.63 9.46 14.14
CA ILE A 96 13.33 10.55 15.07
C ILE A 96 12.30 11.49 14.43
N SER A 97 11.22 11.76 15.15
CA SER A 97 10.14 12.66 14.73
C SER A 97 10.58 14.13 14.78
N PRO A 98 9.85 15.07 14.14
CA PRO A 98 10.13 16.50 14.24
C PRO A 98 10.13 17.04 15.67
N THR A 99 9.35 16.43 16.58
CA THR A 99 9.30 16.81 18.00
C THR A 99 10.37 16.11 18.84
N GLY A 100 11.15 15.18 18.26
CA GLY A 100 12.26 14.48 18.92
C GLY A 100 11.92 13.11 19.48
N ASN A 101 10.70 12.60 19.29
CA ASN A 101 10.32 11.27 19.76
C ASN A 101 10.88 10.18 18.84
N ILE A 102 11.19 9.02 19.43
CA ILE A 102 11.65 7.82 18.71
C ILE A 102 10.58 6.74 18.86
N PRO A 103 9.83 6.39 17.81
CA PRO A 103 8.86 5.32 17.90
C PRO A 103 9.59 3.97 17.99
N VAL A 104 9.09 3.10 18.87
CA VAL A 104 9.64 1.76 19.07
C VAL A 104 8.65 0.73 18.51
N TYR A 105 9.17 -0.17 17.68
CA TYR A 105 8.44 -1.22 17.01
C TYR A 105 9.01 -2.60 17.34
N LYS A 106 8.20 -3.64 17.11
CA LYS A 106 8.57 -5.04 17.27
C LYS A 106 8.55 -5.71 15.90
N ALA A 107 9.72 -6.11 15.40
CA ALA A 107 9.90 -6.77 14.12
C ALA A 107 9.46 -8.24 14.20
N ASN A 108 8.15 -8.46 14.05
CA ASN A 108 7.50 -9.76 14.05
C ASN A 108 6.63 -10.02 12.80
N GLY A 109 6.70 -9.16 11.77
CA GLY A 109 5.80 -9.25 10.61
C GLY A 109 5.95 -10.53 9.80
N LEU A 110 7.18 -11.00 9.57
CA LEU A 110 7.40 -12.26 8.85
C LEU A 110 6.83 -13.48 9.60
N GLN A 111 6.94 -13.50 10.93
CA GLN A 111 6.36 -14.57 11.75
C GLN A 111 4.83 -14.50 11.72
N ALA A 112 4.26 -13.30 11.87
CA ALA A 112 2.82 -13.09 11.76
C ALA A 112 2.32 -13.57 10.39
N TYR A 113 2.97 -13.13 9.32
CA TYR A 113 2.66 -13.53 7.94
C TYR A 113 2.66 -15.04 7.73
N ALA A 114 3.73 -15.72 8.15
CA ALA A 114 3.79 -17.18 8.02
C ALA A 114 2.68 -17.88 8.81
N ILE A 115 2.44 -17.45 10.06
CA ILE A 115 1.39 -18.03 10.91
C ILE A 115 0.01 -17.78 10.31
N THR A 116 -0.27 -16.58 9.78
CA THR A 116 -1.54 -16.26 9.13
C THR A 116 -1.78 -17.14 7.93
N LEU A 117 -0.83 -17.27 7.00
CA LEU A 117 -1.01 -18.10 5.81
C LEU A 117 -1.13 -19.60 6.13
N ILE A 118 -0.30 -20.10 7.05
CA ILE A 118 -0.37 -21.51 7.49
C ILE A 118 -1.72 -21.79 8.17
N THR A 119 -2.18 -20.88 9.03
CA THR A 119 -3.47 -21.02 9.70
C THR A 119 -4.60 -20.98 8.67
N TYR A 120 -4.58 -20.02 7.74
CA TYR A 120 -5.62 -19.87 6.72
C TYR A 120 -5.73 -21.10 5.82
N LEU A 121 -4.59 -21.57 5.28
CA LEU A 121 -4.54 -22.80 4.46
C LEU A 121 -4.85 -24.05 5.26
N GLY A 122 -4.41 -24.12 6.52
CA GLY A 122 -4.71 -25.24 7.41
C GLY A 122 -6.20 -25.35 7.70
N LEU A 123 -6.87 -24.23 8.00
CA LEU A 123 -8.32 -24.21 8.22
C LEU A 123 -9.10 -24.68 6.98
N TRP A 124 -8.65 -24.30 5.78
CA TRP A 124 -9.22 -24.80 4.53
C TRP A 124 -8.94 -26.29 4.30
N TRP A 125 -7.68 -26.72 4.46
CA TRP A 125 -7.28 -28.11 4.25
C TRP A 125 -8.03 -29.08 5.15
N PHE A 126 -8.22 -28.70 6.42
CA PHE A 126 -8.99 -29.49 7.39
C PHE A 126 -10.50 -29.25 7.34
N GLN A 127 -11.00 -28.46 6.37
CA GLN A 127 -12.42 -28.19 6.16
C GLN A 127 -13.11 -27.54 7.39
N ILE A 128 -12.34 -26.78 8.19
CA ILE A 128 -12.85 -26.05 9.37
C ILE A 128 -13.44 -24.71 8.94
N PHE A 129 -12.84 -24.08 7.93
CA PHE A 129 -13.30 -22.82 7.35
C PHE A 129 -13.14 -22.90 5.84
N ASP A 130 -14.19 -22.52 5.11
CA ASP A 130 -14.16 -22.38 3.66
C ASP A 130 -13.81 -20.92 3.29
N PRO A 131 -12.61 -20.63 2.75
CA PRO A 131 -12.21 -19.31 2.28
C PRO A 131 -13.14 -18.71 1.23
N SER A 132 -13.86 -19.52 0.46
CA SER A 132 -14.77 -19.03 -0.58
C SER A 132 -15.87 -18.10 -0.04
N ILE A 133 -16.26 -18.26 1.23
CA ILE A 133 -17.22 -17.37 1.90
C ILE A 133 -16.77 -15.91 1.88
N VAL A 134 -15.45 -15.66 1.89
CA VAL A 134 -14.89 -14.31 1.84
C VAL A 134 -15.13 -13.69 0.47
N TYR A 135 -15.02 -14.46 -0.61
CA TYR A 135 -15.34 -13.97 -1.96
C TYR A 135 -16.85 -13.79 -2.15
N ASP A 136 -17.65 -14.72 -1.64
CA ASP A 136 -19.12 -14.68 -1.78
C ASP A 136 -19.74 -13.47 -1.06
N HIS A 137 -19.16 -13.06 0.07
CA HIS A 137 -19.57 -11.87 0.82
C HIS A 137 -18.67 -10.65 0.55
N LEU A 138 -17.87 -10.64 -0.51
CA LEU A 138 -16.84 -9.61 -0.74
C LEU A 138 -17.42 -8.18 -0.82
N GLY A 139 -18.57 -8.01 -1.47
CA GLY A 139 -19.25 -6.72 -1.55
C GLY A 139 -19.74 -6.21 -0.18
N GLU A 140 -20.26 -7.10 0.66
CA GLU A 140 -20.67 -6.77 2.03
C GLU A 140 -19.47 -6.47 2.92
N ILE A 141 -18.35 -7.17 2.72
CA ILE A 141 -17.06 -6.91 3.37
C ILE A 141 -16.54 -5.53 2.98
N TYR A 142 -16.52 -5.17 1.69
CA TYR A 142 -16.09 -3.83 1.28
C TYR A 142 -17.00 -2.74 1.82
N SER A 143 -18.31 -2.96 1.84
CA SER A 143 -19.28 -2.04 2.46
C SER A 143 -19.00 -1.86 3.96
N ALA A 144 -18.80 -2.96 4.69
CA ALA A 144 -18.45 -2.95 6.11
C ALA A 144 -17.10 -2.25 6.37
N LEU A 145 -16.09 -2.51 5.54
CA LEU A 145 -14.77 -1.87 5.63
C LEU A 145 -14.85 -0.38 5.34
N VAL A 146 -15.63 0.06 4.34
CA VAL A 146 -15.85 1.48 4.05
C VAL A 146 -16.44 2.19 5.26
N VAL A 147 -17.55 1.68 5.80
CA VAL A 147 -18.24 2.30 6.94
C VAL A 147 -17.39 2.21 8.21
N GLY A 148 -16.86 1.02 8.51
CA GLY A 148 -16.03 0.77 9.69
C GLY A 148 -14.75 1.60 9.72
N SER A 149 -14.09 1.76 8.57
CA SER A 149 -12.87 2.57 8.46
C SER A 149 -13.14 4.07 8.57
N LEU A 150 -14.30 4.55 8.08
CA LEU A 150 -14.72 5.94 8.31
C LEU A 150 -14.96 6.20 9.79
N VAL A 151 -15.69 5.31 10.48
CA VAL A 151 -15.89 5.38 11.94
C VAL A 151 -14.56 5.31 12.68
N PHE A 152 -13.65 4.44 12.25
CA PHE A 152 -12.31 4.34 12.81
C PHE A 152 -11.50 5.64 12.65
N CYS A 153 -11.59 6.32 11.50
CA CYS A 153 -10.94 7.61 11.29
C CYS A 153 -11.55 8.71 12.18
N VAL A 154 -12.87 8.67 12.43
CA VAL A 154 -13.51 9.57 13.41
C VAL A 154 -12.95 9.30 14.81
N PHE A 155 -12.79 8.03 15.18
CA PHE A 155 -12.13 7.65 16.44
C PHE A 155 -10.71 8.21 16.52
N LEU A 156 -9.89 8.10 15.47
CA LEU A 156 -8.52 8.66 15.46
C LEU A 156 -8.51 10.17 15.62
N TYR A 157 -9.45 10.87 14.97
CA TYR A 157 -9.63 12.31 15.11
C TYR A 157 -9.98 12.69 16.56
N LEU A 158 -10.99 12.04 17.16
CA LEU A 158 -11.39 12.31 18.54
C LEU A 158 -10.28 11.95 19.54
N LYS A 159 -9.60 10.82 19.34
CA LYS A 159 -8.48 10.38 20.16
C LYS A 159 -7.33 11.40 20.10
N GLY A 160 -7.01 11.93 18.92
CA GLY A 160 -5.96 12.94 18.75
C GLY A 160 -6.24 14.24 19.51
N HIS A 161 -7.52 14.60 19.70
CA HIS A 161 -7.94 15.73 20.52
C HIS A 161 -7.94 15.45 22.02
N VAL A 162 -8.44 14.28 22.44
CA VAL A 162 -8.73 14.01 23.86
C VAL A 162 -7.57 13.30 24.57
N ALA A 163 -6.89 12.38 23.88
CA ALA A 163 -5.89 11.49 24.47
C ALA A 163 -4.75 11.17 23.47
N PRO A 164 -3.95 12.19 23.07
CA PRO A 164 -2.80 11.97 22.21
C PRO A 164 -1.76 11.09 22.90
N SER A 165 -1.15 10.18 22.15
CA SER A 165 -0.19 9.18 22.65
C SER A 165 1.19 9.79 22.90
N LEU A 166 1.55 10.79 22.10
CA LEU A 166 2.84 11.47 22.09
C LEU A 166 2.65 12.96 21.76
N THR A 167 3.71 13.74 21.95
CA THR A 167 3.76 15.16 21.56
C THR A 167 3.75 15.36 20.03
N ASP A 168 3.89 14.29 19.23
CA ASP A 168 3.66 14.28 17.78
C ASP A 168 2.15 14.29 17.42
N SER A 169 1.36 15.08 18.13
CA SER A 169 -0.05 15.34 17.86
C SER A 169 -0.27 16.82 17.62
N GLY A 170 -1.26 17.17 16.81
CA GLY A 170 -1.64 18.57 16.60
C GLY A 170 -2.77 18.73 15.60
N SER A 171 -3.47 19.85 15.71
CA SER A 171 -4.57 20.25 14.84
C SER A 171 -4.12 21.36 13.88
N SER A 172 -4.63 21.34 12.66
CA SER A 172 -4.52 22.42 11.68
C SER A 172 -5.54 23.55 11.92
N GLY A 173 -6.50 23.35 12.83
CA GLY A 173 -7.64 24.22 13.06
C GLY A 173 -8.81 23.99 12.10
N ASN A 174 -8.66 23.12 11.10
CA ASN A 174 -9.72 22.74 10.17
C ASN A 174 -10.10 21.25 10.37
N PRO A 175 -11.34 20.95 10.83
CA PRO A 175 -11.78 19.58 11.09
C PRO A 175 -11.66 18.64 9.88
N ILE A 176 -11.89 19.13 8.66
CA ILE A 176 -11.80 18.31 7.44
C ILE A 176 -10.35 17.91 7.18
N VAL A 177 -9.41 18.83 7.40
CA VAL A 177 -7.98 18.58 7.19
C VAL A 177 -7.46 17.63 8.24
N ASP A 178 -7.86 17.81 9.49
CA ASP A 178 -7.43 16.98 10.61
C ASP A 178 -8.02 15.57 10.55
N PHE A 179 -9.25 15.42 10.05
CA PHE A 179 -9.82 14.10 9.73
C PHE A 179 -9.08 13.43 8.57
N TYR A 180 -8.80 14.18 7.50
CA TYR A 180 -8.18 13.64 6.30
C TYR A 180 -6.73 13.20 6.52
N TRP A 181 -5.90 14.10 7.04
CA TRP A 181 -4.48 13.85 7.27
C TRP A 181 -4.21 13.13 8.59
N GLY A 182 -5.08 13.30 9.59
CA GLY A 182 -4.88 12.76 10.92
C GLY A 182 -4.16 13.72 11.85
N MET A 183 -4.43 13.56 13.14
CA MET A 183 -3.85 14.41 14.18
C MET A 183 -2.55 13.84 14.76
N GLU A 184 -2.47 12.54 14.96
CA GLU A 184 -1.30 11.89 15.57
C GLU A 184 -0.38 11.30 14.52
N LEU A 185 0.94 11.49 14.68
CA LEU A 185 1.91 10.79 13.85
C LEU A 185 2.02 9.31 14.22
N TYR A 186 2.04 8.97 15.51
CA TYR A 186 2.18 7.59 15.99
C TYR A 186 1.10 7.25 17.04
N PRO A 187 -0.18 7.17 16.64
CA PRO A 187 -1.24 6.82 17.59
C PRO A 187 -1.07 5.40 18.12
N ARG A 188 -1.28 5.24 19.42
CA ARG A 188 -1.19 3.96 20.12
C ARG A 188 -2.42 3.65 20.94
N ILE A 189 -2.71 2.36 21.09
CA ILE A 189 -3.63 1.83 22.10
C ILE A 189 -2.77 1.19 23.20
N GLY A 190 -2.80 1.78 24.39
CA GLY A 190 -1.83 1.44 25.43
C GLY A 190 -0.39 1.72 24.99
N LYS A 191 0.57 0.96 25.53
CA LYS A 191 2.01 1.19 25.25
C LYS A 191 2.52 0.47 24.00
N ASN A 192 1.95 -0.70 23.70
CA ASN A 192 2.55 -1.68 22.78
C ASN A 192 1.84 -1.80 21.43
N PHE A 193 0.64 -1.24 21.28
CA PHE A 193 -0.13 -1.36 20.04
C PHE A 193 -0.03 -0.08 19.21
N ASP A 194 0.81 -0.10 18.18
CA ASP A 194 0.90 0.98 17.20
C ASP A 194 -0.17 0.81 16.12
N ILE A 195 -1.03 1.81 15.96
CA ILE A 195 -2.18 1.74 15.06
C ILE A 195 -1.74 1.76 13.60
N LYS A 196 -0.73 2.55 13.21
CA LYS A 196 -0.29 2.60 11.80
C LYS A 196 0.36 1.29 11.37
N VAL A 197 1.15 0.68 12.25
CA VAL A 197 1.68 -0.66 12.00
C VAL A 197 0.56 -1.67 11.84
N PHE A 198 -0.47 -1.60 12.69
CA PHE A 198 -1.63 -2.48 12.57
C PHE A 198 -2.37 -2.27 11.25
N THR A 199 -2.83 -1.06 10.95
CA THR A 199 -3.64 -0.78 9.75
C THR A 199 -2.87 -1.07 8.47
N ASN A 200 -1.60 -0.67 8.39
CA ASN A 200 -0.83 -0.79 7.17
C ASN A 200 -0.29 -2.21 6.99
N CYS A 201 0.42 -2.73 8.00
CA CYS A 201 1.18 -3.97 7.86
C CYS A 201 0.35 -5.21 8.21
N ARG A 202 -0.34 -5.19 9.35
CA ARG A 202 -1.03 -6.39 9.88
C ARG A 202 -2.41 -6.58 9.29
N PHE A 203 -3.14 -5.50 9.01
CA PHE A 203 -4.45 -5.59 8.38
C PHE A 203 -4.33 -5.48 6.86
N GLY A 204 -3.86 -4.33 6.35
CA GLY A 204 -3.81 -4.04 4.91
C GLY A 204 -2.94 -5.03 4.12
N MET A 205 -1.63 -5.05 4.35
CA MET A 205 -0.71 -5.92 3.60
C MET A 205 -1.00 -7.42 3.81
N MET A 206 -1.46 -7.81 4.99
CA MET A 206 -1.83 -9.20 5.26
C MET A 206 -3.10 -9.62 4.52
N SER A 207 -4.11 -8.73 4.50
CA SER A 207 -5.35 -8.97 3.75
C SER A 207 -5.09 -9.16 2.26
N TRP A 208 -4.09 -8.47 1.69
CA TRP A 208 -3.70 -8.67 0.30
C TRP A 208 -3.26 -10.12 0.04
N ALA A 209 -2.38 -10.67 0.89
CA ALA A 209 -1.94 -12.05 0.73
C ALA A 209 -3.05 -13.07 0.97
N VAL A 210 -3.88 -12.86 1.99
CA VAL A 210 -5.02 -13.73 2.28
C VAL A 210 -6.04 -13.70 1.14
N LEU A 211 -6.35 -12.53 0.58
CA LEU A 211 -7.27 -12.40 -0.55
C LEU A 211 -6.72 -13.04 -1.82
N ALA A 212 -5.41 -12.96 -2.09
CA ALA A 212 -4.80 -13.68 -3.21
C ALA A 212 -5.03 -15.20 -3.11
N LEU A 213 -4.87 -15.78 -1.90
CA LEU A 213 -5.20 -17.19 -1.66
C LEU A 213 -6.70 -17.46 -1.78
N THR A 214 -7.55 -16.61 -1.20
CA THR A 214 -9.02 -16.71 -1.28
C THR A 214 -9.48 -16.80 -2.72
N TYR A 215 -8.98 -15.95 -3.62
CA TYR A 215 -9.38 -15.95 -5.03
C TYR A 215 -8.94 -17.21 -5.75
N CYS A 216 -7.72 -17.69 -5.47
CA CYS A 216 -7.23 -18.95 -6.00
C CYS A 216 -8.08 -20.14 -5.55
N ILE A 217 -8.41 -20.21 -4.25
CA ILE A 217 -9.24 -21.26 -3.65
C ILE A 217 -10.67 -21.19 -4.21
N LYS A 218 -11.25 -19.99 -4.32
CA LYS A 218 -12.59 -19.80 -4.88
C LYS A 218 -12.69 -20.33 -6.31
N GLN A 219 -11.71 -20.01 -7.15
CA GLN A 219 -11.68 -20.51 -8.52
C GLN A 219 -11.54 -22.04 -8.55
N TYR A 220 -10.71 -22.61 -7.69
CA TYR A 220 -10.60 -24.07 -7.55
C TYR A 220 -11.94 -24.70 -7.15
N GLU A 221 -12.66 -24.13 -6.21
CA GLU A 221 -13.91 -24.71 -5.73
C GLU A 221 -15.04 -24.64 -6.74
N GLN A 222 -15.12 -23.53 -7.50
CA GLN A 222 -16.08 -23.34 -8.60
C GLN A 222 -15.80 -24.26 -9.79
N ASN A 223 -14.53 -24.35 -10.21
CA ASN A 223 -14.17 -24.98 -11.49
C ASN A 223 -13.55 -26.37 -11.33
N LYS A 224 -13.22 -26.80 -10.11
CA LYS A 224 -12.40 -27.99 -9.78
C LYS A 224 -10.99 -27.98 -10.39
N GLN A 225 -10.58 -26.83 -10.91
CA GLN A 225 -9.28 -26.57 -11.50
C GLN A 225 -8.94 -25.08 -11.32
N VAL A 226 -7.65 -24.77 -11.24
CA VAL A 226 -7.17 -23.38 -11.21
C VAL A 226 -6.51 -23.09 -12.54
N ALA A 227 -6.91 -21.99 -13.18
CA ALA A 227 -6.29 -21.53 -14.42
C ALA A 227 -4.86 -21.07 -14.18
N ASP A 228 -3.98 -21.23 -15.17
CA ASP A 228 -2.58 -20.79 -15.06
C ASP A 228 -2.47 -19.28 -14.81
N SER A 229 -3.40 -18.49 -15.34
CA SER A 229 -3.52 -17.06 -15.07
C SER A 229 -3.68 -16.71 -13.59
N MET A 230 -4.58 -17.42 -12.89
CA MET A 230 -4.81 -17.24 -11.45
C MET A 230 -3.58 -17.67 -10.63
N LEU A 231 -2.92 -18.77 -11.02
CA LEU A 231 -1.69 -19.22 -10.36
C LEU A 231 -0.57 -18.19 -10.51
N VAL A 232 -0.35 -17.64 -11.69
CA VAL A 232 0.67 -16.61 -11.93
C VAL A 232 0.39 -15.36 -11.08
N TYR A 233 -0.86 -14.87 -11.07
CA TYR A 233 -1.26 -13.75 -10.21
C TYR A 233 -0.98 -14.04 -8.73
N THR A 234 -1.42 -15.20 -8.25
CA THR A 234 -1.32 -15.59 -6.83
C THR A 234 0.15 -15.72 -6.40
N ILE A 235 0.99 -16.39 -7.21
CA ILE A 235 2.41 -16.55 -6.89
C ILE A 235 3.12 -15.20 -6.87
N LEU A 236 2.88 -14.32 -7.85
CA LEU A 236 3.54 -13.02 -7.92
C LEU A 236 3.13 -12.10 -6.76
N THR A 237 1.84 -12.05 -6.43
CA THR A 237 1.36 -11.23 -5.31
C THR A 237 1.85 -11.75 -3.97
N LEU A 238 1.86 -13.07 -3.74
CA LEU A 238 2.44 -13.66 -2.54
C LEU A 238 3.95 -13.44 -2.46
N ALA A 239 4.68 -13.54 -3.57
CA ALA A 239 6.12 -13.24 -3.61
C ALA A 239 6.39 -11.77 -3.23
N TYR A 240 5.58 -10.85 -3.77
CA TYR A 240 5.67 -9.43 -3.44
C TYR A 240 5.38 -9.14 -1.95
N VAL A 241 4.28 -9.68 -1.40
CA VAL A 241 3.93 -9.47 0.01
C VAL A 241 4.94 -10.15 0.95
N THR A 242 5.46 -11.32 0.58
CA THR A 242 6.55 -11.97 1.33
C THR A 242 7.79 -11.08 1.37
N LYS A 243 8.16 -10.49 0.22
CA LYS A 243 9.26 -9.52 0.14
C LYS A 243 9.01 -8.31 1.03
N PHE A 244 7.79 -7.79 1.09
CA PHE A 244 7.42 -6.72 2.02
C PHE A 244 7.71 -7.10 3.48
N PHE A 245 7.26 -8.27 3.95
CA PHE A 245 7.47 -8.68 5.34
C PHE A 245 8.93 -9.03 5.67
N LEU A 246 9.71 -9.52 4.70
CA LEU A 246 11.16 -9.64 4.85
C LEU A 246 11.85 -8.29 5.06
N TRP A 247 11.27 -7.22 4.49
CA TRP A 247 11.80 -5.86 4.51
C TRP A 247 11.06 -4.92 5.47
N GLU A 248 10.13 -5.41 6.30
CA GLU A 248 9.20 -4.61 7.11
C GLU A 248 9.86 -3.46 7.89
N SER A 249 11.02 -3.71 8.51
CA SER A 249 11.74 -2.67 9.26
C SER A 249 12.14 -1.45 8.40
N GLY A 250 12.39 -1.65 7.11
CA GLY A 250 12.61 -0.56 6.15
C GLY A 250 11.35 0.24 5.86
N TYR A 251 10.18 -0.41 5.85
CA TYR A 251 8.90 0.24 5.62
C TYR A 251 8.58 1.28 6.71
N TRP A 252 8.95 1.03 7.97
CA TRP A 252 8.78 2.00 9.05
C TRP A 252 9.62 3.28 8.90
N CYS A 253 10.63 3.25 8.02
CA CYS A 253 11.43 4.43 7.69
C CYS A 253 10.90 5.19 6.45
N THR A 254 9.80 4.74 5.85
CA THR A 254 9.18 5.39 4.68
C THR A 254 8.30 6.57 5.09
N MET A 255 7.86 7.34 4.10
CA MET A 255 7.00 8.52 4.30
C MET A 255 5.71 8.19 5.06
N ASP A 256 5.07 7.07 4.73
CA ASP A 256 3.76 6.68 5.29
C ASP A 256 3.79 6.49 6.81
N ILE A 257 4.91 5.97 7.33
CA ILE A 257 5.09 5.72 8.76
C ILE A 257 5.85 6.87 9.43
N ALA A 258 6.90 7.41 8.82
CA ALA A 258 7.78 8.38 9.47
C ALA A 258 7.23 9.82 9.46
N HIS A 259 6.35 10.16 8.53
CA HIS A 259 5.97 11.54 8.24
C HIS A 259 4.47 11.77 8.12
N ASP A 260 3.74 10.84 7.51
CA ASP A 260 2.30 10.99 7.35
C ASP A 260 1.57 10.60 8.64
N ARG A 261 0.62 11.45 9.03
CA ARG A 261 -0.20 11.26 10.22
C ARG A 261 -1.29 10.22 9.96
N ALA A 262 -1.82 9.67 11.05
CA ALA A 262 -2.84 8.63 11.00
C ALA A 262 -4.24 9.27 10.90
N GLY A 263 -4.71 9.44 9.65
CA GLY A 263 -6.06 9.89 9.34
C GLY A 263 -6.67 9.07 8.21
N PHE A 264 -7.73 9.60 7.58
CA PHE A 264 -8.39 8.97 6.44
C PHE A 264 -7.39 8.54 5.36
N TYR A 265 -6.51 9.44 4.90
CA TYR A 265 -5.65 9.18 3.76
C TYR A 265 -4.79 7.91 3.91
N ILE A 266 -4.21 7.69 5.09
CA ILE A 266 -3.37 6.51 5.37
C ILE A 266 -4.22 5.33 5.86
N CYS A 267 -5.00 5.52 6.94
CA CYS A 267 -5.66 4.39 7.58
C CYS A 267 -6.81 3.83 6.73
N TRP A 268 -7.65 4.69 6.15
CA TRP A 268 -8.72 4.21 5.25
C TRP A 268 -8.12 3.60 3.98
N GLY A 269 -7.05 4.19 3.44
CA GLY A 269 -6.30 3.62 2.32
C GLY A 269 -5.83 2.20 2.59
N CYS A 270 -5.20 1.95 3.74
CA CYS A 270 -4.72 0.60 4.07
C CYS A 270 -5.84 -0.38 4.44
N LEU A 271 -6.92 0.07 5.08
CA LEU A 271 -8.02 -0.80 5.51
C LEU A 271 -9.01 -1.14 4.39
N VAL A 272 -9.16 -0.27 3.38
CA VAL A 272 -10.17 -0.43 2.32
C VAL A 272 -9.54 -0.48 0.94
N TRP A 273 -8.69 0.49 0.60
CA TRP A 273 -8.16 0.63 -0.76
C TRP A 273 -7.17 -0.48 -1.13
N VAL A 274 -6.31 -0.90 -0.19
CA VAL A 274 -5.41 -2.05 -0.39
C VAL A 274 -6.19 -3.35 -0.64
N PRO A 275 -7.06 -3.83 0.26
CA PRO A 275 -7.77 -5.08 0.04
C PRO A 275 -8.68 -5.06 -1.19
N SER A 276 -9.20 -3.90 -1.63
CA SER A 276 -10.09 -3.82 -2.79
C SER A 276 -9.36 -3.62 -4.13
N ILE A 277 -8.55 -2.57 -4.23
CA ILE A 277 -7.94 -2.15 -5.50
C ILE A 277 -6.72 -3.00 -5.83
N TYR A 278 -5.85 -3.28 -4.84
CA TYR A 278 -4.59 -3.99 -5.11
C TYR A 278 -4.85 -5.46 -5.43
N THR A 279 -5.95 -6.00 -4.92
CA THR A 279 -6.36 -7.39 -5.16
C THR A 279 -7.28 -7.54 -6.37
N SER A 280 -7.70 -6.42 -7.00
CA SER A 280 -8.70 -6.43 -8.06
C SER A 280 -8.38 -7.31 -9.28
N PRO A 281 -7.11 -7.46 -9.72
CA PRO A 281 -6.81 -8.39 -10.83
C PRO A 281 -7.19 -9.83 -10.50
N GLY A 282 -6.91 -10.28 -9.26
CA GLY A 282 -7.29 -11.60 -8.79
C GLY A 282 -8.80 -11.75 -8.64
N MET A 283 -9.46 -10.72 -8.09
CA MET A 283 -10.93 -10.68 -7.98
C MET A 283 -11.59 -10.90 -9.34
N TYR A 284 -11.11 -10.23 -10.40
CA TYR A 284 -11.60 -10.43 -11.75
C TYR A 284 -11.32 -11.84 -12.28
N LEU A 285 -10.11 -12.35 -12.08
CA LEU A 285 -9.70 -13.68 -12.59
C LEU A 285 -10.53 -14.83 -12.02
N VAL A 286 -11.14 -14.70 -10.84
CA VAL A 286 -12.01 -15.75 -10.27
C VAL A 286 -13.09 -16.17 -11.27
N ASN A 287 -13.81 -15.19 -11.82
CA ASN A 287 -14.90 -15.43 -12.78
C ASN A 287 -14.43 -15.47 -14.25
N HIS A 288 -13.16 -15.12 -14.52
CA HIS A 288 -12.60 -15.04 -15.88
C HIS A 288 -11.32 -15.88 -15.98
N PRO A 289 -11.42 -17.22 -15.87
CA PRO A 289 -10.26 -18.09 -16.00
C PRO A 289 -9.67 -18.00 -17.42
N VAL A 290 -8.40 -17.63 -17.51
CA VAL A 290 -7.66 -17.58 -18.78
C VAL A 290 -6.62 -18.70 -18.81
N ASN A 291 -6.60 -19.47 -19.90
CA ASN A 291 -5.54 -20.45 -20.19
C ASN A 291 -4.46 -19.80 -21.06
N LEU A 292 -3.37 -19.37 -20.45
CA LEU A 292 -2.23 -18.71 -21.11
C LEU A 292 -1.33 -19.71 -21.86
N GLY A 293 -1.28 -20.95 -21.38
CA GLY A 293 -0.33 -21.96 -21.80
C GLY A 293 1.02 -21.81 -21.08
N SER A 294 1.69 -22.93 -20.83
CA SER A 294 2.87 -22.99 -19.95
C SER A 294 3.98 -22.01 -20.34
N LYS A 295 4.23 -21.82 -21.64
CA LYS A 295 5.29 -20.92 -22.12
C LYS A 295 5.02 -19.46 -21.73
N LEU A 296 3.80 -18.98 -21.96
CA LEU A 296 3.43 -17.60 -21.65
C LEU A 296 3.32 -17.40 -20.14
N ALA A 297 2.68 -18.34 -19.43
CA ALA A 297 2.54 -18.31 -17.98
C ALA A 297 3.91 -18.24 -17.28
N VAL A 298 4.85 -19.12 -17.64
CA VAL A 298 6.22 -19.11 -17.08
C VAL A 298 6.96 -17.82 -17.43
N SER A 299 6.82 -17.30 -18.65
CA SER A 299 7.48 -16.04 -19.05
C SER A 299 6.99 -14.85 -18.23
N ILE A 300 5.67 -14.73 -18.04
CA ILE A 300 5.07 -13.67 -17.21
C ILE A 300 5.53 -13.81 -15.75
N LEU A 301 5.49 -15.03 -15.22
CA LEU A 301 5.94 -15.32 -13.85
C LEU A 301 7.40 -14.93 -13.63
N LEU A 302 8.31 -15.35 -14.52
CA LEU A 302 9.73 -15.01 -14.40
C LEU A 302 9.97 -13.51 -14.53
N ALA A 303 9.32 -12.84 -15.48
CA ALA A 303 9.44 -11.39 -15.64
C ALA A 303 8.94 -10.63 -14.40
N GLY A 304 7.81 -11.05 -13.83
CA GLY A 304 7.28 -10.49 -12.59
C GLY A 304 8.20 -10.71 -11.40
N LEU A 305 8.74 -11.93 -11.22
CA LEU A 305 9.69 -12.25 -10.14
C LEU A 305 10.99 -11.43 -10.27
N VAL A 306 11.49 -11.24 -11.49
CA VAL A 306 12.65 -10.37 -11.76
C VAL A 306 12.35 -8.93 -11.36
N CYS A 307 11.16 -8.40 -11.69
CA CYS A 307 10.76 -7.06 -11.25
C CYS A 307 10.71 -6.95 -9.73
N ILE A 308 10.08 -7.91 -9.03
CA ILE A 308 10.03 -7.94 -7.56
C ILE A 308 11.44 -7.98 -6.97
N TYR A 309 12.34 -8.78 -7.54
CA TYR A 309 13.73 -8.87 -7.13
C TYR A 309 14.49 -7.55 -7.34
N ILE A 310 14.40 -6.92 -8.52
CA ILE A 310 15.07 -5.65 -8.81
C ILE A 310 14.57 -4.56 -7.85
N ASN A 311 13.26 -4.50 -7.61
CA ASN A 311 12.66 -3.58 -6.66
C ASN A 311 13.21 -3.81 -5.23
N TYR A 312 13.32 -5.06 -4.78
CA TYR A 312 14.00 -5.40 -3.52
C TYR A 312 15.48 -4.98 -3.50
N ASP A 313 16.22 -5.25 -4.57
CA ASP A 313 17.65 -4.95 -4.63
C ASP A 313 17.92 -3.45 -4.60
N CYS A 314 17.04 -2.63 -5.21
CA CYS A 314 17.10 -1.17 -5.08
C CYS A 314 17.06 -0.72 -3.62
N ASP A 315 16.09 -1.21 -2.85
CA ASP A 315 15.95 -0.87 -1.43
C ASP A 315 17.10 -1.40 -0.59
N ARG A 316 17.53 -2.65 -0.85
CA ARG A 316 18.67 -3.26 -0.19
C ARG A 316 19.95 -2.46 -0.42
N GLN A 317 20.22 -2.02 -1.66
CA GLN A 317 21.38 -1.18 -1.99
C GLN A 317 21.37 0.11 -1.18
N ARG A 318 20.23 0.82 -1.13
CA ARG A 318 20.08 2.06 -0.36
C ARG A 318 20.29 1.83 1.14
N GLN A 319 19.75 0.75 1.69
CA GLN A 319 19.88 0.43 3.11
C GLN A 319 21.31 0.06 3.49
N VAL A 320 21.97 -0.81 2.71
CA VAL A 320 23.36 -1.20 2.95
C VAL A 320 24.28 0.00 2.82
N PHE A 321 24.07 0.84 1.81
CA PHE A 321 24.81 2.08 1.62
C PHE A 321 24.70 3.02 2.84
N ARG A 322 23.48 3.25 3.34
CA ARG A 322 23.25 4.08 4.53
C ARG A 322 23.85 3.45 5.79
N LYS A 323 23.65 2.15 6.02
CA LYS A 323 24.14 1.44 7.21
C LYS A 323 25.68 1.43 7.29
N THR A 324 26.35 1.38 6.14
CA THR A 324 27.82 1.33 6.07
C THR A 324 28.45 2.72 5.94
N ASN A 325 27.66 3.81 5.94
CA ASN A 325 28.12 5.16 5.61
C ASN A 325 28.89 5.20 4.27
N GLY A 326 28.37 4.48 3.28
CA GLY A 326 28.95 4.36 1.94
C GLY A 326 30.28 3.59 1.89
N ARG A 327 30.58 2.75 2.89
CA ARG A 327 31.69 1.80 2.90
C ARG A 327 31.18 0.39 2.55
N CYS A 328 30.68 0.25 1.34
CA CYS A 328 30.20 -1.01 0.79
C CYS A 328 30.60 -1.11 -0.69
N LEU A 329 30.30 -2.23 -1.33
CA LEU A 329 30.38 -2.37 -2.78
C LEU A 329 28.97 -2.36 -3.37
N ILE A 330 28.80 -1.66 -4.48
CA ILE A 330 27.58 -1.66 -5.30
C ILE A 330 27.97 -2.17 -6.68
N TRP A 331 27.37 -3.29 -7.08
CA TRP A 331 27.75 -4.03 -8.30
C TRP A 331 29.25 -4.28 -8.41
N GLY A 332 29.87 -4.70 -7.31
CA GLY A 332 31.30 -5.06 -7.25
C GLY A 332 32.27 -3.87 -7.21
N LYS A 333 31.80 -2.61 -7.22
CA LYS A 333 32.65 -1.42 -7.20
C LYS A 333 32.35 -0.51 -6.00
N PRO A 334 33.32 0.30 -5.53
CA PRO A 334 33.04 1.36 -4.56
C PRO A 334 31.96 2.30 -5.09
N PRO A 335 30.94 2.67 -4.28
CA PRO A 335 29.83 3.48 -4.75
C PRO A 335 30.26 4.92 -5.05
N SER A 336 29.73 5.47 -6.14
CA SER A 336 29.75 6.92 -6.38
C SER A 336 28.73 7.58 -5.45
N LYS A 337 29.10 8.70 -4.84
CA LYS A 337 28.27 9.37 -3.83
C LYS A 337 28.57 10.86 -3.74
N ILE A 338 27.56 11.63 -3.32
CA ILE A 338 27.69 13.05 -2.99
C ILE A 338 27.51 13.22 -1.48
N GLU A 339 28.45 13.91 -0.85
CA GLU A 339 28.34 14.31 0.55
C GLU A 339 27.57 15.63 0.64
N ALA A 340 26.38 15.58 1.25
CA ALA A 340 25.44 16.67 1.31
C ALA A 340 25.27 17.16 2.76
N THR A 341 25.69 18.40 3.00
CA THR A 341 25.47 19.08 4.28
C THR A 341 24.14 19.82 4.26
N TYR A 342 23.35 19.67 5.32
CA TYR A 342 22.08 20.38 5.52
C TYR A 342 21.95 20.84 6.96
N PHE A 343 21.12 21.86 7.17
CA PHE A 343 20.80 22.36 8.50
C PHE A 343 19.46 21.78 8.96
N THR A 344 19.42 21.32 10.20
CA THR A 344 18.15 20.94 10.84
C THR A 344 17.33 22.19 11.16
N THR A 345 16.05 22.00 11.48
CA THR A 345 15.17 23.07 11.97
C THR A 345 15.70 23.74 13.24
N LYS A 346 16.60 23.08 13.99
CA LYS A 346 17.27 23.61 15.19
C LYS A 346 18.59 24.33 14.86
N GLY A 347 18.94 24.48 13.59
CA GLY A 347 20.20 25.10 13.15
C GLY A 347 21.43 24.18 13.21
N GLU A 348 21.29 22.93 13.64
CA GLU A 348 22.41 21.97 13.68
C GLU A 348 22.81 21.56 12.25
N SER A 349 24.11 21.62 11.96
CA SER A 349 24.67 21.08 10.71
C SER A 349 24.72 19.55 10.77
N LYS A 350 24.15 18.88 9.76
CA LYS A 350 24.22 17.44 9.58
C LYS A 350 24.66 17.10 8.17
N THR A 351 25.40 16.01 8.04
CA THR A 351 25.88 15.51 6.76
C THR A 351 25.20 14.19 6.42
N ASN A 352 24.72 14.08 5.18
CA ASN A 352 24.15 12.85 4.62
C ASN A 352 24.86 12.49 3.32
N LEU A 353 24.85 11.19 2.98
CA LEU A 353 25.38 10.70 1.72
C LEU A 353 24.24 10.43 0.74
N LEU A 354 24.36 10.97 -0.48
CA LEU A 354 23.47 10.70 -1.60
C LEU A 354 24.15 9.72 -2.56
N LEU A 355 23.47 8.61 -2.89
CA LEU A 355 24.03 7.54 -3.71
C LEU A 355 23.80 7.79 -5.20
N THR A 356 24.86 7.87 -5.99
CA THR A 356 24.83 8.16 -7.46
C THR A 356 25.27 6.97 -8.32
N SER A 357 25.33 5.76 -7.77
CA SER A 357 25.70 4.54 -8.51
C SER A 357 24.73 3.38 -8.25
N GLY A 358 24.82 2.31 -9.05
CA GLY A 358 23.86 1.21 -9.00
C GLY A 358 22.51 1.62 -9.57
N TRP A 359 21.41 1.07 -9.04
CA TRP A 359 20.06 1.45 -9.47
C TRP A 359 19.78 2.95 -9.29
N TRP A 360 20.27 3.51 -8.17
CA TRP A 360 20.14 4.94 -7.83
C TRP A 360 21.00 5.87 -8.70
N GLY A 361 21.89 5.31 -9.52
CA GLY A 361 22.60 6.03 -10.57
C GLY A 361 21.88 6.06 -11.91
N LEU A 362 20.93 5.14 -12.15
CA LEU A 362 20.15 5.10 -13.40
C LEU A 362 19.04 6.16 -13.40
N SER A 363 18.30 6.24 -12.29
CA SER A 363 17.32 7.29 -12.02
C SER A 363 17.14 7.46 -10.51
N ARG A 364 16.67 8.64 -10.10
CA ARG A 364 16.55 9.01 -8.68
C ARG A 364 15.57 8.11 -7.93
N HIS A 365 14.56 7.60 -8.62
CA HIS A 365 13.54 6.68 -8.09
C HIS A 365 13.40 5.42 -8.93
N PHE A 366 14.53 4.80 -9.34
CA PHE A 366 14.51 3.63 -10.22
C PHE A 366 13.62 2.48 -9.70
N HIS A 367 13.58 2.25 -8.38
CA HIS A 367 12.72 1.27 -7.73
C HIS A 367 11.23 1.35 -8.09
N TYR A 368 10.71 2.51 -8.53
CA TYR A 368 9.32 2.63 -8.98
C TYR A 368 9.07 1.98 -10.35
N VAL A 369 10.07 1.88 -11.22
CA VAL A 369 9.92 1.19 -12.52
C VAL A 369 9.59 -0.30 -12.33
N PRO A 370 10.40 -1.11 -11.62
CA PRO A 370 10.08 -2.50 -11.38
C PRO A 370 8.87 -2.68 -10.46
N GLU A 371 8.51 -1.69 -9.64
CA GLU A 371 7.25 -1.69 -8.86
C GLU A 371 6.02 -1.69 -9.79
N ILE A 372 5.98 -0.75 -10.74
CA ILE A 372 4.90 -0.64 -11.74
C ILE A 372 4.89 -1.86 -12.67
N LEU A 373 6.07 -2.33 -13.09
CA LEU A 373 6.16 -3.52 -13.93
C LEU A 373 5.73 -4.78 -13.19
N ALA A 374 6.07 -4.94 -11.91
CA ALA A 374 5.56 -6.06 -11.11
C ALA A 374 4.02 -6.01 -11.03
N ALA A 375 3.46 -4.82 -10.79
CA ALA A 375 2.02 -4.58 -10.85
C ALA A 375 1.38 -4.98 -12.17
N PHE A 376 2.03 -4.63 -13.27
CA PHE A 376 1.61 -5.05 -14.59
C PHE A 376 1.69 -6.56 -14.78
N PHE A 377 2.78 -7.22 -14.35
CA PHE A 377 2.97 -8.66 -14.56
C PHE A 377 2.04 -9.56 -13.75
N TRP A 378 1.56 -9.14 -12.58
CA TRP A 378 0.47 -9.87 -11.92
C TRP A 378 -0.92 -9.51 -12.49
N THR A 379 -1.04 -8.43 -13.27
CA THR A 379 -2.32 -8.04 -13.88
C THR A 379 -2.52 -8.59 -15.30
N ILE A 380 -1.45 -8.68 -16.10
CA ILE A 380 -1.48 -9.17 -17.49
C ILE A 380 -2.06 -10.58 -17.68
N PRO A 381 -2.07 -11.51 -16.68
CA PRO A 381 -2.80 -12.77 -16.82
C PRO A 381 -4.30 -12.59 -17.13
N ALA A 382 -4.90 -11.44 -16.82
CA ALA A 382 -6.27 -11.09 -17.19
C ALA A 382 -6.46 -10.75 -18.69
N LEU A 383 -5.37 -10.69 -19.46
CA LEU A 383 -5.33 -10.25 -20.86
C LEU A 383 -5.97 -8.88 -21.04
N PHE A 384 -6.51 -8.54 -22.22
CA PHE A 384 -6.92 -7.18 -22.57
C PHE A 384 -8.40 -7.05 -22.93
N ASN A 385 -9.23 -8.02 -22.52
CA ASN A 385 -10.68 -8.00 -22.80
C ASN A 385 -11.38 -6.86 -22.05
N HIS A 386 -10.97 -6.62 -20.80
CA HIS A 386 -11.53 -5.57 -19.96
C HIS A 386 -10.43 -4.67 -19.40
N PHE A 387 -10.73 -3.37 -19.35
CA PHE A 387 -9.80 -2.35 -18.86
C PHE A 387 -9.61 -2.40 -17.33
N LEU A 388 -10.68 -2.74 -16.61
CA LEU A 388 -10.77 -2.51 -15.17
C LEU A 388 -9.70 -3.25 -14.33
N PRO A 389 -9.24 -4.47 -14.68
CA PRO A 389 -8.10 -5.10 -13.99
C PRO A 389 -6.84 -4.23 -13.96
N TYR A 390 -6.60 -3.41 -15.00
CA TYR A 390 -5.44 -2.51 -15.10
C TYR A 390 -5.59 -1.20 -14.34
N PHE A 391 -6.74 -0.94 -13.73
CA PHE A 391 -6.94 0.26 -12.92
C PHE A 391 -5.88 0.37 -11.82
N TYR A 392 -5.54 -0.74 -11.16
CA TYR A 392 -4.48 -0.76 -10.15
C TYR A 392 -3.12 -0.29 -10.69
N VAL A 393 -2.72 -0.76 -11.88
CA VAL A 393 -1.45 -0.39 -12.52
C VAL A 393 -1.42 1.12 -12.82
N ILE A 394 -2.52 1.66 -13.33
CA ILE A 394 -2.66 3.08 -13.65
C ILE A 394 -2.63 3.92 -12.37
N PHE A 395 -3.42 3.53 -11.37
CA PHE A 395 -3.45 4.18 -10.06
C PHE A 395 -2.05 4.21 -9.42
N LEU A 396 -1.36 3.06 -9.40
CA LEU A 396 -0.03 2.95 -8.83
C LEU A 396 0.98 3.82 -9.58
N THR A 397 0.89 3.86 -10.91
CA THR A 397 1.74 4.73 -11.74
C THR A 397 1.56 6.20 -11.36
N ILE A 398 0.32 6.68 -11.26
CA ILE A 398 0.02 8.06 -10.85
C ILE A 398 0.54 8.34 -9.45
N LEU A 399 0.28 7.43 -8.50
CA LEU A 399 0.72 7.54 -7.11
C LEU A 399 2.25 7.67 -6.99
N LEU A 400 3.00 6.82 -7.71
CA LEU A 400 4.45 6.81 -7.63
C LEU A 400 5.10 7.99 -8.33
N LEU A 401 4.52 8.47 -9.44
CA LEU A 401 4.99 9.69 -10.11
C LEU A 401 4.75 10.95 -9.25
N ASP A 402 3.58 11.06 -8.63
CA ASP A 402 3.29 12.11 -7.64
C ASP A 402 4.26 12.03 -6.46
N ARG A 403 4.46 10.82 -5.92
CA ARG A 403 5.39 10.58 -4.81
C ARG A 403 6.84 10.94 -5.17
N ALA A 404 7.29 10.60 -6.36
CA ALA A 404 8.63 10.97 -6.86
C ALA A 404 8.81 12.48 -6.90
N LYS A 405 7.79 13.22 -7.36
CA LYS A 405 7.80 14.69 -7.38
C LYS A 405 7.87 15.26 -5.96
N ARG A 406 7.02 14.79 -5.04
CA ARG A 406 7.01 15.26 -3.64
C ARG A 406 8.34 14.99 -2.93
N ASP A 407 8.95 13.84 -3.17
CA ASP A 407 10.26 13.51 -2.60
C ASP A 407 11.39 14.35 -3.22
N ASP A 408 11.35 14.60 -4.54
CA ASP A 408 12.29 15.52 -5.22
C ASP A 408 12.19 16.94 -4.65
N ASP A 409 10.98 17.47 -4.47
CA ASP A 409 10.74 18.82 -3.91
C ASP A 409 11.29 18.91 -2.48
N ARG A 410 11.02 17.89 -1.65
CA ARG A 410 11.53 17.80 -0.28
C ARG A 410 13.06 17.70 -0.23
N CYS A 411 13.66 16.87 -1.07
CA CYS A 411 15.11 16.73 -1.14
C CYS A 411 15.77 18.01 -1.66
N SER A 412 15.13 18.72 -2.58
CA SER A 412 15.56 20.04 -3.06
C SER A 412 15.56 21.07 -1.93
N SER A 413 14.48 21.17 -1.15
CA SER A 413 14.42 22.08 0.01
C SER A 413 15.44 21.71 1.09
N LYS A 414 15.68 20.41 1.30
CA LYS A 414 16.60 19.94 2.35
C LYS A 414 18.07 20.10 2.00
N TYR A 415 18.48 19.67 0.80
CA TYR A 415 19.90 19.59 0.41
C TYR A 415 20.34 20.71 -0.53
N GLY A 416 19.41 21.52 -1.06
CA GLY A 416 19.70 22.71 -1.86
C GLY A 416 20.67 22.44 -3.02
N LYS A 417 21.85 23.07 -2.98
CA LYS A 417 22.89 22.92 -4.02
C LYS A 417 23.34 21.48 -4.23
N TYR A 418 23.38 20.66 -3.18
CA TYR A 418 23.79 19.25 -3.28
C TYR A 418 22.73 18.41 -4.00
N TRP A 419 21.45 18.75 -3.86
CA TRP A 419 20.39 18.11 -4.64
C TRP A 419 20.48 18.49 -6.11
N LYS A 420 20.79 19.74 -6.42
CA LYS A 420 21.01 20.17 -7.82
C LYS A 420 22.16 19.37 -8.46
N LEU A 421 23.28 19.22 -7.75
CA LEU A 421 24.39 18.38 -8.19
C LEU A 421 23.96 16.92 -8.39
N TYR A 422 23.19 16.37 -7.45
CA TYR A 422 22.63 15.02 -7.58
C TYR A 422 21.76 14.86 -8.82
N CYS A 423 20.90 15.84 -9.13
CA CYS A 423 20.08 15.85 -10.33
C CYS A 423 20.88 16.03 -11.63
N THR A 424 22.09 16.62 -11.58
CA THR A 424 22.99 16.70 -12.74
C THR A 424 23.62 15.35 -13.04
N GLU A 425 24.05 14.63 -11.99
CA GLU A 425 24.62 13.28 -12.09
C GLU A 425 23.55 12.25 -12.48
N VAL A 426 22.39 12.29 -11.81
CA VAL A 426 21.27 11.36 -11.99
C VAL A 426 20.09 12.14 -12.56
N ARG A 427 20.09 12.32 -13.88
CA ARG A 427 19.17 13.22 -14.60
C ARG A 427 17.71 12.80 -14.54
N TYR A 428 17.45 11.50 -14.70
CA TYR A 428 16.09 10.97 -14.79
C TYR A 428 15.48 10.79 -13.41
N ARG A 429 14.20 11.16 -13.26
CA ARG A 429 13.46 11.03 -12.01
C ARG A 429 13.05 9.59 -11.78
N VAL A 430 12.42 8.94 -12.76
CA VAL A 430 11.87 7.58 -12.62
C VAL A 430 12.34 6.66 -13.74
N LEU A 431 12.04 6.98 -15.00
CA LEU A 431 12.33 6.14 -16.15
C LEU A 431 13.59 6.64 -16.86
N PRO A 432 14.71 5.90 -16.80
CA PRO A 432 15.94 6.31 -17.49
C PRO A 432 15.71 6.51 -18.98
N GLY A 433 16.22 7.61 -19.53
CA GLY A 433 16.04 7.97 -20.94
C GLY A 433 14.76 8.73 -21.27
N VAL A 434 13.78 8.80 -20.36
CA VAL A 434 12.45 9.35 -20.66
C VAL A 434 12.01 10.43 -19.66
N TYR A 435 11.98 10.12 -18.36
CA TYR A 435 11.43 10.99 -17.31
C TYR A 435 12.19 10.82 -16.00
#